data_AF-A0AA43JKU2-F1
#
_entry.id   AF-A0AA43JKU2-F1
#
_cell.length_a   1.000
_cell.length_b   1.000
_cell.length_c   1.000
_cell.angle_alpha   90.00
_cell.angle_beta   90.00
_cell.angle_gamma   90.00
#
_symmetry.space_group_name_H-M   'P 1'
#
loop_
_entity.id
_entity.type
_entity.pdbx_description
1 polymer ?
#
loop_
_entity_poly.entity_id
_entity_poly.type
_entity_poly.pdbx_seq_one_letter_code
_entity_poly.pdbx_strand_id
1 'polypeptide(L)'
;MLAFASLGAAQQVEPSSDESFSTDRIELVAVDDVTIGWDGQQYPGRFVVDGRTSGLVIINELEPERYLVGIREVPAEWPIESLKAQAVAARTYLAWTLSRGRAGSGLTYGFDICATTACQVYLGGGDPRWAEAVSQTKGEILMYDGRPAQALYSSTTGGRTRHVADVFTSSGDLPYLVAVDSADEDSPFVEWSYGIPLEQMTAILQAAGLSGDALFDVHVVVAPDGQGPSLVEIRSSAGLRAVDTWTFRTTMNRWAERLFPDDYPALRSSGRRYPQVVLSPTFEIERELVTEPGAFDMPPQHVEFVITGNGWGHLVGLSQFGAKARADAGDDYQGILSHYYVGLSPVAFELPDLITVGLGWNLDRVELDTGPVDVYIDGKLAVSGVEGPWRMESIGERVKVSPPPGWDVPKTLADASIAVKAGAELVSVAGFVAEPAEARIVVYRGDRIVAVTRWTAAERGPVRLFWPVDRSGSLRVVGQLRYPDGTTGTFNSVLSAS
;
A
#
# COMPACT_ATOMS: atom_id res chain seq x y z
N MET A 1 -62.98 -7.22 6.27
CA MET A 1 -62.92 -8.69 6.43
C MET A 1 -63.07 -9.28 5.04
N LEU A 2 -62.16 -10.05 4.43
CA LEU A 2 -60.85 -10.64 4.74
C LEU A 2 -60.15 -10.77 3.36
N ALA A 3 -59.01 -10.11 3.13
CA ALA A 3 -57.65 -10.65 3.27
C ALA A 3 -57.35 -11.83 2.31
N PHE A 4 -56.80 -11.50 1.13
CA PHE A 4 -56.02 -12.43 0.31
C PHE A 4 -54.56 -12.38 0.78
N ALA A 5 -54.07 -13.47 1.37
CA ALA A 5 -52.66 -13.63 1.70
C ALA A 5 -51.88 -14.03 0.44
N SER A 6 -50.90 -13.21 0.07
CA SER A 6 -49.94 -13.48 -1.01
C SER A 6 -48.99 -14.60 -0.61
N LEU A 7 -48.74 -15.52 -1.55
CA LEU A 7 -47.69 -16.53 -1.45
C LEU A 7 -46.33 -15.84 -1.25
N GLY A 8 -45.65 -16.20 -0.16
CA GLY A 8 -44.27 -15.81 0.10
C GLY A 8 -43.34 -16.44 -0.94
N ALA A 9 -42.55 -15.59 -1.60
CA ALA A 9 -41.40 -16.03 -2.35
C ALA A 9 -40.42 -16.71 -1.39
N ALA A 10 -39.95 -17.91 -1.78
CA ALA A 10 -38.92 -18.63 -1.07
C ALA A 10 -37.66 -17.75 -0.99
N GLN A 11 -37.33 -17.34 0.23
CA GLN A 11 -36.06 -16.73 0.55
C GLN A 11 -34.98 -17.79 0.27
N GLN A 12 -34.14 -17.56 -0.74
CA GLN A 12 -32.90 -18.31 -0.88
C GLN A 12 -32.09 -18.05 0.39
N VAL A 13 -32.06 -19.04 1.28
CA VAL A 13 -31.19 -19.05 2.45
C VAL A 13 -29.79 -19.30 1.92
N GLU A 14 -28.97 -18.26 1.86
CA GLU A 14 -27.53 -18.40 1.70
C GLU A 14 -27.00 -19.26 2.87
N PRO A 15 -26.08 -20.21 2.62
CA PRO A 15 -25.54 -21.02 3.70
C PRO A 15 -24.64 -20.15 4.59
N SER A 16 -25.14 -19.77 5.76
CA SER A 16 -24.35 -19.19 6.85
C SER A 16 -23.49 -20.28 7.50
N SER A 17 -22.21 -20.38 7.15
CA SER A 17 -21.20 -20.96 8.05
C SER A 17 -20.53 -19.83 8.81
N ASP A 18 -21.27 -19.22 9.74
CA ASP A 18 -20.88 -18.05 10.53
C ASP A 18 -19.95 -18.44 11.71
N GLU A 19 -19.06 -19.42 11.53
CA GLU A 19 -18.06 -19.77 12.54
C GLU A 19 -16.91 -18.74 12.49
N SER A 20 -17.08 -17.65 13.24
CA SER A 20 -16.00 -16.71 13.50
C SER A 20 -15.16 -17.13 14.71
N PHE A 21 -13.87 -16.82 14.70
CA PHE A 21 -12.96 -17.02 15.84
C PHE A 21 -12.17 -15.76 16.15
N SER A 22 -11.55 -15.70 17.33
CA SER A 22 -10.68 -14.58 17.70
C SER A 22 -9.23 -15.00 17.89
N THR A 23 -8.31 -14.20 17.38
CA THR A 23 -6.86 -14.40 17.49
C THR A 23 -6.17 -13.05 17.69
N ASP A 24 -4.92 -13.04 18.15
CA ASP A 24 -4.14 -11.81 18.23
C ASP A 24 -3.62 -11.43 16.84
N ARG A 25 -3.29 -12.44 16.04
CA ARG A 25 -2.65 -12.28 14.73
C ARG A 25 -3.01 -13.43 13.78
N ILE A 26 -3.39 -13.07 12.57
CA ILE A 26 -3.60 -14.01 11.45
C ILE A 26 -2.66 -13.65 10.30
N GLU A 27 -2.13 -14.67 9.63
CA GLU A 27 -1.19 -14.50 8.53
C GLU A 27 -1.63 -15.34 7.35
N LEU A 28 -1.62 -14.76 6.16
CA LEU A 28 -2.06 -15.38 4.92
C LEU A 28 -0.86 -15.35 3.96
N VAL A 29 -0.32 -16.51 3.63
CA VAL A 29 0.85 -16.67 2.76
C VAL A 29 0.37 -17.20 1.43
N ALA A 30 0.60 -16.47 0.34
CA ALA A 30 0.24 -16.95 -0.99
C ALA A 30 1.00 -18.23 -1.37
N VAL A 31 0.27 -19.20 -1.93
CA VAL A 31 0.83 -20.42 -2.53
C VAL A 31 1.08 -20.17 -4.02
N ASP A 32 2.17 -20.73 -4.57
CA ASP A 32 2.53 -20.64 -5.99
C ASP A 32 2.60 -19.20 -6.57
N ASP A 33 3.04 -18.24 -5.74
CA ASP A 33 3.20 -16.82 -6.11
C ASP A 33 1.91 -16.10 -6.58
N VAL A 34 0.75 -16.62 -6.17
CA VAL A 34 -0.53 -15.92 -6.37
C VAL A 34 -0.55 -14.60 -5.58
N THR A 35 -1.34 -13.61 -6.03
CA THR A 35 -1.49 -12.33 -5.34
C THR A 35 -2.67 -12.36 -4.36
N ILE A 36 -2.57 -11.52 -3.33
CA ILE A 36 -3.64 -11.24 -2.37
C ILE A 36 -4.24 -9.87 -2.69
N GLY A 37 -5.55 -9.85 -2.89
CA GLY A 37 -6.33 -8.66 -3.19
C GLY A 37 -6.70 -7.88 -1.93
N TRP A 38 -6.39 -6.57 -1.93
CA TRP A 38 -6.80 -5.64 -0.87
C TRP A 38 -6.96 -4.23 -1.45
N ASP A 39 -8.04 -3.54 -1.09
CA ASP A 39 -8.35 -2.16 -1.52
C ASP A 39 -8.23 -1.93 -3.05
N GLY A 40 -8.72 -2.89 -3.83
CA GLY A 40 -8.67 -2.85 -5.31
C GLY A 40 -7.30 -3.11 -5.93
N GLN A 41 -6.28 -3.39 -5.11
CA GLN A 41 -4.92 -3.70 -5.55
C GLN A 41 -4.57 -5.18 -5.32
N GLN A 42 -3.52 -5.65 -5.99
CA GLN A 42 -3.03 -7.03 -5.93
C GLN A 42 -1.59 -7.07 -5.43
N TYR A 43 -1.38 -7.73 -4.31
CA TYR A 43 -0.09 -7.73 -3.61
C TYR A 43 0.54 -9.11 -3.58
N PRO A 44 1.86 -9.20 -3.73
CA PRO A 44 2.57 -10.45 -3.57
C PRO A 44 2.83 -10.82 -2.09
N GLY A 45 3.25 -12.07 -1.88
CA GLY A 45 3.93 -12.48 -0.65
C GLY A 45 2.99 -12.80 0.50
N ARG A 46 3.39 -12.42 1.72
CA ARG A 46 2.66 -12.72 2.96
C ARG A 46 1.92 -11.50 3.45
N PHE A 47 0.70 -11.73 3.90
CA PHE A 47 -0.13 -10.74 4.59
C PHE A 47 -0.19 -11.11 6.07
N VAL A 48 -0.11 -10.08 6.91
CA VAL A 48 -0.30 -10.18 8.35
C VAL A 48 -1.39 -9.20 8.72
N VAL A 49 -2.41 -9.69 9.41
CA VAL A 49 -3.41 -8.85 10.06
C VAL A 49 -3.25 -8.99 11.57
N ASP A 50 -2.90 -7.88 12.19
CA ASP A 50 -2.56 -7.80 13.62
C ASP A 50 -3.62 -6.98 14.36
N GLY A 51 -4.15 -7.54 15.45
CA GLY A 51 -5.16 -6.90 16.27
C GLY A 51 -4.62 -6.31 17.58
N ARG A 52 -3.31 -6.43 17.87
CA ARG A 52 -2.74 -6.08 19.18
C ARG A 52 -2.58 -4.58 19.42
N THR A 53 -3.00 -3.76 18.47
CA THR A 53 -3.03 -2.29 18.59
C THR A 53 -4.46 -1.78 18.66
N SER A 54 -4.65 -0.48 18.85
CA SER A 54 -5.95 0.14 18.64
C SER A 54 -6.34 0.02 17.16
N GLY A 55 -7.35 -0.81 16.87
CA GLY A 55 -7.75 -1.17 15.50
C GLY A 55 -6.82 -2.20 14.86
N LEU A 56 -7.26 -2.72 13.71
CA LEU A 56 -6.48 -3.67 12.90
C LEU A 56 -5.35 -2.96 12.15
N VAL A 57 -4.23 -3.67 12.00
CA VAL A 57 -3.12 -3.32 11.11
C VAL A 57 -2.98 -4.40 10.06
N ILE A 58 -2.87 -3.99 8.80
CA ILE A 58 -2.57 -4.88 7.68
C ILE A 58 -1.16 -4.60 7.17
N ILE A 59 -0.32 -5.63 7.18
CA ILE A 59 1.10 -5.58 6.85
C ILE A 59 1.37 -6.58 5.72
N ASN A 60 2.12 -6.13 4.71
CA ASN A 60 2.67 -7.01 3.68
C ASN A 60 4.15 -7.29 3.99
N GLU A 61 4.49 -8.56 4.19
CA GLU A 61 5.85 -9.05 4.42
C GLU A 61 6.39 -9.69 3.14
N LEU A 62 7.52 -9.16 2.63
CA LEU A 62 8.10 -9.55 1.35
C LEU A 62 9.57 -9.14 1.25
N GLU A 63 10.25 -9.67 0.23
CA GLU A 63 11.62 -9.28 -0.12
C GLU A 63 11.67 -7.82 -0.61
N PRO A 64 12.73 -7.05 -0.28
CA PRO A 64 12.85 -5.65 -0.67
C PRO A 64 12.76 -5.41 -2.19
N GLU A 65 13.36 -6.26 -3.01
CA GLU A 65 13.31 -6.08 -4.48
C GLU A 65 11.88 -6.30 -5.01
N ARG A 66 11.11 -7.20 -4.39
CA ARG A 66 9.69 -7.41 -4.73
C ARG A 66 8.83 -6.22 -4.31
N TYR A 67 9.15 -5.59 -3.18
CA TYR A 67 8.55 -4.30 -2.78
C TYR A 67 8.84 -3.19 -3.79
N LEU A 68 10.10 -3.04 -4.22
CA LEU A 68 10.50 -2.00 -5.16
C LEU A 68 9.76 -2.14 -6.50
N VAL A 69 9.51 -3.35 -6.98
CA VAL A 69 8.69 -3.60 -8.20
C VAL A 69 7.24 -3.09 -8.04
N GLY A 70 6.72 -3.06 -6.82
CA GLY A 70 5.37 -2.55 -6.50
C GLY A 70 5.26 -1.04 -6.33
N ILE A 71 6.37 -0.31 -6.44
CA ILE A 71 6.37 1.15 -6.38
C ILE A 71 5.68 1.75 -7.62
N ARG A 72 4.93 2.84 -7.40
CA ARG A 72 4.17 3.58 -8.43
C ARG A 72 4.34 5.08 -8.26
N GLU A 73 5.57 5.55 -8.48
CA GLU A 73 5.94 6.96 -8.32
C GLU A 73 5.95 7.74 -9.63
N VAL A 74 6.38 7.08 -10.72
CA VAL A 74 6.53 7.69 -12.05
C VAL A 74 5.89 6.81 -13.13
N PRO A 75 5.41 7.39 -14.25
CA PRO A 75 4.91 6.64 -15.40
C PRO A 75 5.97 5.70 -15.99
N ALA A 76 5.62 4.44 -16.23
CA ALA A 76 6.56 3.41 -16.68
C ALA A 76 7.01 3.58 -18.14
N GLU A 77 6.31 4.40 -18.92
CA GLU A 77 6.68 4.80 -20.28
C GLU A 77 7.82 5.81 -20.33
N TRP A 78 8.23 6.38 -19.18
CA TRP A 78 9.35 7.31 -19.12
C TRP A 78 10.68 6.65 -19.55
N PRO A 79 11.70 7.45 -19.91
CA PRO A 79 13.00 6.94 -20.31
C PRO A 79 13.60 6.03 -19.26
N ILE A 80 14.20 4.91 -19.69
CA ILE A 80 14.68 3.86 -18.78
C ILE A 80 15.71 4.38 -17.76
N GLU A 81 16.55 5.34 -18.14
CA GLU A 81 17.55 5.94 -17.24
C GLU A 81 16.89 6.76 -16.11
N SER A 82 15.76 7.42 -16.38
CA SER A 82 14.98 8.09 -15.32
C SER A 82 14.32 7.07 -14.38
N LEU A 83 13.84 5.94 -14.91
CA LEU A 83 13.27 4.84 -14.10
C LEU A 83 14.35 4.20 -13.20
N LYS A 84 15.55 3.98 -13.73
CA LYS A 84 16.70 3.48 -12.97
C LYS A 84 17.10 4.44 -11.85
N ALA A 85 17.17 5.74 -12.14
CA ALA A 85 17.47 6.75 -11.12
C ALA A 85 16.41 6.74 -10.01
N GLN A 86 15.12 6.67 -10.36
CA GLN A 86 14.04 6.55 -9.39
C GLN A 86 14.12 5.24 -8.58
N ALA A 87 14.47 4.11 -9.21
CA ALA A 87 14.61 2.82 -8.52
C ALA A 87 15.75 2.84 -7.49
N VAL A 88 16.90 3.40 -7.83
CA VAL A 88 18.03 3.58 -6.89
C VAL A 88 17.66 4.53 -5.76
N ALA A 89 16.99 5.66 -6.06
CA ALA A 89 16.52 6.58 -5.04
C ALA A 89 15.52 5.92 -4.07
N ALA A 90 14.54 5.19 -4.59
CA ALA A 90 13.56 4.46 -3.78
C ALA A 90 14.21 3.38 -2.90
N ARG A 91 15.15 2.59 -3.45
CA ARG A 91 15.94 1.59 -2.70
C ARG A 91 16.79 2.23 -1.62
N THR A 92 17.40 3.36 -1.93
CA THR A 92 18.21 4.14 -0.97
C THR A 92 17.35 4.66 0.18
N TYR A 93 16.17 5.21 -0.12
CA TYR A 93 15.23 5.67 0.92
C TYR A 93 14.72 4.52 1.79
N LEU A 94 14.46 3.35 1.22
CA LEU A 94 14.16 2.14 1.99
C LEU A 94 15.33 1.79 2.92
N ALA A 95 16.56 1.70 2.40
CA ALA A 95 17.75 1.41 3.20
C ALA A 95 17.94 2.41 4.35
N TRP A 96 17.77 3.70 4.07
CA TRP A 96 17.81 4.77 5.07
C TRP A 96 16.70 4.64 6.11
N THR A 97 15.48 4.31 5.70
CA THR A 97 14.34 4.07 6.60
C THR A 97 14.64 2.91 7.56
N LEU A 98 15.11 1.77 7.03
CA LEU A 98 15.47 0.61 7.84
C LEU A 98 16.62 0.92 8.82
N SER A 99 17.64 1.65 8.37
CA SER A 99 18.84 1.95 9.17
C SER A 99 18.56 2.77 10.44
N ARG A 100 17.47 3.54 10.46
CA ARG A 100 17.08 4.38 11.60
C ARG A 100 16.11 3.68 12.56
N GLY A 101 15.64 2.49 12.18
CA GLY A 101 14.56 1.80 12.88
C GLY A 101 13.20 2.47 12.66
N ARG A 102 12.17 1.82 13.22
CA ARG A 102 10.77 2.25 13.05
C ARG A 102 10.52 3.60 13.71
N ALA A 103 9.77 4.45 13.02
CA ALA A 103 9.35 5.77 13.50
C ALA A 103 7.87 6.03 13.14
N GLY A 104 7.26 7.03 13.78
CA GLY A 104 5.87 7.41 13.52
C GLY A 104 4.90 6.23 13.59
N SER A 105 4.04 6.09 12.59
CA SER A 105 3.09 4.96 12.49
C SER A 105 3.78 3.60 12.51
N GLY A 106 4.97 3.46 11.92
CA GLY A 106 5.71 2.19 11.93
C GLY A 106 6.11 1.76 13.35
N LEU A 107 6.46 2.72 14.21
CA LEU A 107 6.78 2.44 15.63
C LEU A 107 5.54 2.01 16.39
N THR A 108 4.40 2.67 16.15
CA THR A 108 3.11 2.39 16.83
C THR A 108 2.49 1.06 16.38
N TYR A 109 2.52 0.78 15.07
CA TYR A 109 1.77 -0.31 14.44
C TYR A 109 2.64 -1.48 13.97
N GLY A 110 3.96 -1.41 14.17
CA GLY A 110 4.83 -2.57 14.05
C GLY A 110 5.26 -2.95 12.63
N PHE A 111 5.45 -1.98 11.74
CA PHE A 111 5.98 -2.18 10.38
C PHE A 111 7.17 -1.28 10.09
N ASP A 112 7.98 -1.63 9.08
CA ASP A 112 9.23 -0.94 8.77
C ASP A 112 9.04 0.29 7.88
N ILE A 113 8.15 0.21 6.89
CA ILE A 113 7.82 1.31 5.97
C ILE A 113 6.32 1.31 5.63
N CYS A 114 5.74 2.46 5.31
CA CYS A 114 4.33 2.58 4.90
C CYS A 114 4.15 2.55 3.38
N ALA A 115 2.96 2.18 2.91
CA ALA A 115 2.63 2.11 1.47
C ALA A 115 2.10 3.42 0.86
N THR A 116 2.02 4.50 1.64
CA THR A 116 1.42 5.78 1.22
C THR A 116 2.47 6.80 0.81
N THR A 117 2.02 7.96 0.31
CA THR A 117 2.88 9.12 -0.01
C THR A 117 3.66 9.68 1.17
N ALA A 118 3.34 9.27 2.41
CA ALA A 118 4.17 9.59 3.57
C ALA A 118 5.51 8.84 3.58
N CYS A 119 5.61 7.74 2.83
CA CYS A 119 6.83 6.98 2.61
C CYS A 119 7.11 6.89 1.11
N GLN A 120 6.56 5.88 0.43
CA GLN A 120 6.62 5.69 -1.01
C GLN A 120 5.31 5.03 -1.45
N VAL A 121 4.79 5.40 -2.61
CA VAL A 121 3.53 4.84 -3.11
C VAL A 121 3.76 3.39 -3.55
N TYR A 122 3.32 2.44 -2.72
CA TYR A 122 3.40 1.00 -2.96
C TYR A 122 1.99 0.42 -3.15
N LEU A 123 1.71 -0.09 -4.35
CA LEU A 123 0.38 -0.62 -4.71
C LEU A 123 0.42 -2.11 -5.09
N GLY A 124 1.53 -2.79 -4.84
CA GLY A 124 1.72 -4.17 -5.29
C GLY A 124 1.85 -4.33 -6.81
N GLY A 125 2.07 -5.56 -7.26
CA GLY A 125 2.33 -5.89 -8.67
C GLY A 125 3.52 -5.13 -9.27
N GLY A 126 3.60 -4.98 -10.59
CA GLY A 126 4.67 -4.21 -11.24
C GLY A 126 4.46 -4.02 -12.74
N ASP A 127 4.76 -2.84 -13.27
CA ASP A 127 4.91 -2.67 -14.71
C ASP A 127 6.21 -3.37 -15.17
N PRO A 128 6.22 -4.11 -16.30
CA PRO A 128 7.42 -4.81 -16.77
C PRO A 128 8.63 -3.90 -17.01
N ARG A 129 8.44 -2.67 -17.52
CA ARG A 129 9.55 -1.71 -17.74
C ARG A 129 10.08 -1.18 -16.42
N TRP A 130 9.20 -0.94 -15.46
CA TRP A 130 9.61 -0.59 -14.09
C TRP A 130 10.39 -1.73 -13.43
N ALA A 131 9.88 -2.97 -13.53
CA ALA A 131 10.56 -4.15 -13.01
C ALA A 131 11.94 -4.36 -13.65
N GLU A 132 12.08 -4.06 -14.95
CA GLU A 132 13.37 -4.04 -15.64
C GLU A 132 14.32 -3.00 -15.04
N ALA A 133 13.88 -1.77 -14.78
CA ALA A 133 14.70 -0.74 -14.15
C ALA A 133 15.16 -1.13 -12.73
N VAL A 134 14.25 -1.69 -11.93
CA VAL A 134 14.55 -2.23 -10.59
C VAL A 134 15.60 -3.33 -10.69
N SER A 135 15.45 -4.28 -11.63
CA SER A 135 16.38 -5.38 -11.83
C SER A 135 17.75 -4.94 -12.35
N GLN A 136 17.81 -3.95 -13.24
CA GLN A 136 19.08 -3.46 -13.80
C GLN A 136 19.90 -2.65 -12.78
N THR A 137 19.27 -2.20 -11.69
CA THR A 137 19.91 -1.45 -10.59
C THR A 137 19.90 -2.24 -9.28
N LYS A 138 19.73 -3.57 -9.35
CA LYS A 138 19.57 -4.43 -8.18
C LYS A 138 20.74 -4.24 -7.20
N GLY A 139 20.40 -3.99 -5.94
CA GLY A 139 21.39 -3.80 -4.87
C GLY A 139 22.16 -2.49 -4.92
N GLU A 140 21.81 -1.54 -5.79
CA GLU A 140 22.47 -0.23 -5.84
C GLU A 140 21.75 0.81 -4.99
N ILE A 141 22.48 1.49 -4.10
CA ILE A 141 22.00 2.62 -3.30
C ILE A 141 23.01 3.78 -3.28
N LEU A 142 22.60 4.94 -2.80
CA LEU A 142 23.50 6.04 -2.47
C LEU A 142 23.91 5.97 -1.00
N MET A 143 25.19 6.19 -0.73
CA MET A 143 25.76 6.22 0.62
C MET A 143 26.33 7.60 0.92
N TYR A 144 26.16 8.06 2.15
CA TYR A 144 26.81 9.26 2.67
C TYR A 144 27.34 8.97 4.08
N ASP A 145 28.60 9.30 4.33
CA ASP A 145 29.28 9.09 5.61
C ASP A 145 29.12 7.66 6.18
N GLY A 146 29.30 6.66 5.31
CA GLY A 146 29.22 5.24 5.67
C GLY A 146 27.80 4.72 5.98
N ARG A 147 26.76 5.49 5.73
CA ARG A 147 25.35 5.10 5.93
C ARG A 147 24.52 5.31 4.66
N PRO A 148 23.39 4.60 4.49
CA PRO A 148 22.46 4.90 3.41
C PRO A 148 22.06 6.38 3.45
N ALA A 149 22.17 7.06 2.30
CA ALA A 149 21.82 8.47 2.19
C ALA A 149 20.29 8.67 2.32
N GLN A 150 19.85 9.83 2.78
CA GLN A 150 18.44 10.21 2.74
C GLN A 150 18.07 10.56 1.29
N ALA A 151 17.51 9.63 0.52
CA ALA A 151 17.15 9.85 -0.88
C ALA A 151 15.72 10.37 -1.05
N LEU A 152 15.52 11.66 -0.76
CA LEU A 152 14.25 12.36 -0.97
C LEU A 152 14.00 12.65 -2.45
N TYR A 153 12.74 12.56 -2.89
CA TYR A 153 12.35 12.88 -4.26
C TYR A 153 10.94 13.47 -4.33
N SER A 154 10.67 14.30 -5.33
CA SER A 154 9.37 14.97 -5.53
C SER A 154 9.00 15.02 -7.00
N SER A 155 7.72 15.26 -7.30
CA SER A 155 7.25 15.28 -8.68
C SER A 155 7.93 16.36 -9.51
N THR A 156 7.87 17.60 -9.04
CA THR A 156 8.33 18.77 -9.79
C THR A 156 8.88 19.79 -8.82
N THR A 157 9.95 20.47 -9.21
CA THR A 157 10.61 21.48 -8.38
C THR A 157 10.28 22.91 -8.78
N GLY A 158 9.90 23.12 -10.05
CA GLY A 158 9.64 24.45 -10.59
C GLY A 158 10.95 25.17 -10.89
N GLY A 159 11.88 24.46 -11.53
CA GLY A 159 13.19 24.98 -11.95
C GLY A 159 14.36 24.72 -11.00
N ARG A 160 14.12 24.53 -9.69
CA ARG A 160 15.21 24.35 -8.71
C ARG A 160 14.78 23.57 -7.47
N THR A 161 15.61 22.63 -7.01
CA THR A 161 15.40 21.91 -5.75
C THR A 161 15.62 22.83 -4.55
N ARG A 162 15.15 22.41 -3.37
CA ARG A 162 15.37 23.09 -2.09
C ARG A 162 16.43 22.38 -1.26
N HIS A 163 17.12 23.15 -0.44
CA HIS A 163 17.98 22.62 0.60
C HIS A 163 17.15 21.84 1.63
N VAL A 164 17.64 20.68 2.10
CA VAL A 164 16.88 19.84 3.04
C VAL A 164 16.50 20.58 4.32
N ALA A 165 17.41 21.41 4.86
CA ALA A 165 17.19 22.17 6.09
C ALA A 165 16.08 23.23 5.97
N ASP A 166 15.73 23.64 4.75
CA ASP A 166 14.68 24.64 4.51
C ASP A 166 13.27 24.02 4.56
N VAL A 167 13.17 22.70 4.43
CA VAL A 167 11.89 21.98 4.36
C VAL A 167 11.74 20.99 5.53
N PHE A 168 12.80 20.25 5.83
CA PHE A 168 12.89 19.27 6.91
C PHE A 168 13.93 19.75 7.93
N THR A 169 13.55 20.70 8.78
CA THR A 169 14.44 21.36 9.76
C THR A 169 15.13 20.40 10.73
N SER A 170 14.56 19.21 10.95
CA SER A 170 15.13 18.17 11.81
C SER A 170 16.17 17.28 11.13
N SER A 171 16.30 17.34 9.79
CA SER A 171 17.31 16.55 9.05
C SER A 171 18.73 17.09 9.21
N GLY A 172 18.90 18.33 9.69
CA GLY A 172 20.19 18.99 9.76
C GLY A 172 20.71 19.43 8.38
N ASP A 173 21.99 19.79 8.31
CA ASP A 173 22.68 20.13 7.06
C ASP A 173 23.22 18.86 6.39
N LEU A 174 22.75 18.57 5.18
CA LEU A 174 23.18 17.42 4.37
C LEU A 174 23.75 17.96 3.04
N PRO A 175 25.08 17.99 2.87
CA PRO A 175 25.74 18.60 1.71
C PRO A 175 25.37 18.01 0.34
N TYR A 176 24.78 16.81 0.32
CA TYR A 176 24.28 16.16 -0.90
C TYR A 176 22.80 16.48 -1.19
N LEU A 177 22.06 17.09 -0.26
CA LEU A 177 20.65 17.52 -0.44
C LEU A 177 20.54 19.05 -0.39
N VAL A 178 21.18 19.68 -1.37
CA VAL A 178 21.21 21.13 -1.54
C VAL A 178 20.36 21.57 -2.73
N ALA A 179 20.16 22.88 -2.87
CA ALA A 179 19.47 23.45 -4.02
C ALA A 179 20.33 23.33 -5.30
N VAL A 180 19.78 22.67 -6.32
CA VAL A 180 20.35 22.49 -7.67
C VAL A 180 19.29 22.79 -8.73
N ASP A 181 19.72 23.22 -9.91
CA ASP A 181 18.81 23.49 -11.03
C ASP A 181 18.12 22.20 -11.50
N SER A 182 16.91 22.30 -12.03
CA SER A 182 16.12 21.16 -12.46
C SER A 182 15.28 21.53 -13.67
N ALA A 183 15.57 20.91 -14.81
CA ALA A 183 14.83 21.11 -16.06
C ALA A 183 13.51 20.34 -16.03
N ASP A 184 12.52 20.81 -15.26
CA ASP A 184 11.21 20.17 -15.15
C ASP A 184 10.09 20.94 -15.86
N GLU A 185 10.44 21.73 -16.88
CA GLU A 185 9.54 22.63 -17.62
C GLU A 185 8.35 21.92 -18.29
N ASP A 186 8.52 20.64 -18.63
CA ASP A 186 7.46 19.80 -19.21
C ASP A 186 6.39 19.38 -18.20
N SER A 187 6.61 19.63 -16.90
CA SER A 187 5.62 19.32 -15.87
C SER A 187 4.45 20.30 -15.92
N PRO A 188 3.20 19.82 -15.81
CA PRO A 188 2.04 20.69 -15.67
C PRO A 188 1.95 21.39 -14.31
N PHE A 189 2.93 21.18 -13.42
CA PHE A 189 2.98 21.70 -12.06
C PHE A 189 4.24 22.55 -11.80
N VAL A 190 4.95 23.00 -12.85
CA VAL A 190 6.11 23.91 -12.73
C VAL A 190 5.72 25.16 -11.97
N GLU A 191 4.61 25.77 -12.37
CA GLU A 191 4.03 26.96 -11.77
C GLU A 191 2.52 26.73 -11.59
N TRP A 192 1.96 27.27 -10.53
CA TRP A 192 0.54 27.23 -10.23
C TRP A 192 0.12 28.51 -9.53
N SER A 193 -1.08 29.01 -9.85
CA SER A 193 -1.65 30.20 -9.24
C SER A 193 -3.16 30.11 -9.15
N TYR A 194 -3.74 30.62 -8.05
CA TYR A 194 -5.19 30.79 -7.87
C TYR A 194 -5.49 31.78 -6.74
N GLY A 195 -6.67 32.41 -6.81
CA GLY A 195 -7.19 33.31 -5.77
C GLY A 195 -7.96 32.56 -4.68
N ILE A 196 -7.81 32.99 -3.43
CA ILE A 196 -8.61 32.56 -2.28
C ILE A 196 -9.37 33.79 -1.75
N PRO A 197 -10.71 33.80 -1.79
CA PRO A 197 -11.49 34.88 -1.21
C PRO A 197 -11.15 35.11 0.27
N LEU A 198 -11.09 36.39 0.70
CA LEU A 198 -10.78 36.79 2.07
C LEU A 198 -11.58 36.00 3.11
N GLU A 199 -12.87 35.80 2.87
CA GLU A 199 -13.76 35.07 3.77
C GLU A 199 -13.34 33.59 3.91
N GLN A 200 -12.97 32.94 2.81
CA GLN A 200 -12.52 31.55 2.80
C GLN A 200 -11.15 31.40 3.48
N MET A 201 -10.17 32.28 3.15
CA MET A 201 -8.87 32.29 3.82
C MET A 201 -9.04 32.48 5.33
N THR A 202 -9.91 33.41 5.74
CA THR A 202 -10.22 33.68 7.14
C THR A 202 -10.78 32.42 7.83
N ALA A 203 -11.79 31.79 7.24
CA ALA A 203 -12.40 30.57 7.79
C ALA A 203 -11.42 29.41 7.91
N ILE A 204 -10.57 29.20 6.89
CA ILE A 204 -9.53 28.16 6.90
C ILE A 204 -8.54 28.38 8.04
N LEU A 205 -7.99 29.61 8.15
CA LEU A 205 -7.01 29.94 9.18
C LEU A 205 -7.64 29.94 10.59
N GLN A 206 -8.91 30.30 10.74
CA GLN A 206 -9.64 30.19 12.01
C GLN A 206 -9.86 28.74 12.44
N ALA A 207 -10.28 27.87 11.51
CA ALA A 207 -10.47 26.45 11.80
C ALA A 207 -9.16 25.75 12.20
N ALA A 208 -8.04 26.20 11.63
CA ALA A 208 -6.70 25.79 12.03
C ALA A 208 -6.20 26.46 13.32
N GLY A 209 -6.97 27.41 13.87
CA GLY A 209 -6.62 28.18 15.05
C GLY A 209 -5.44 29.14 14.83
N LEU A 210 -5.16 29.56 13.60
CA LEU A 210 -4.06 30.47 13.21
C LEU A 210 -4.48 31.93 13.05
N SER A 211 -5.78 32.23 12.96
CA SER A 211 -6.32 33.60 12.84
C SER A 211 -7.43 33.86 13.86
N GLY A 212 -7.63 35.14 14.21
CA GLY A 212 -8.85 35.63 14.84
C GLY A 212 -9.96 35.95 13.84
N ASP A 213 -11.01 36.63 14.30
CA ASP A 213 -12.23 36.96 13.53
C ASP A 213 -11.97 37.76 12.26
N ALA A 214 -11.05 38.74 12.32
CA ALA A 214 -10.74 39.60 11.19
C ALA A 214 -9.32 39.32 10.69
N LEU A 215 -9.19 38.89 9.43
CA LEU A 215 -7.92 38.73 8.76
C LEU A 215 -7.54 40.02 8.03
N PHE A 216 -6.34 40.54 8.29
CA PHE A 216 -5.86 41.78 7.69
C PHE A 216 -4.89 41.52 6.56
N ASP A 217 -3.94 40.61 6.77
CA ASP A 217 -2.87 40.32 5.83
C ASP A 217 -2.31 38.91 6.02
N VAL A 218 -1.85 38.32 4.92
CA VAL A 218 -1.13 37.04 4.88
C VAL A 218 -0.09 37.17 3.79
N HIS A 219 1.19 37.07 4.15
CA HIS A 219 2.27 37.12 3.18
C HIS A 219 3.41 36.17 3.57
N VAL A 220 4.26 35.88 2.59
CA VAL A 220 5.42 35.00 2.78
C VAL A 220 6.66 35.85 2.97
N VAL A 221 7.41 35.56 4.03
CA VAL A 221 8.77 36.06 4.25
C VAL A 221 9.73 34.97 3.78
N VAL A 222 10.31 35.18 2.60
CA VAL A 222 11.21 34.22 1.96
C VAL A 222 12.55 34.19 2.68
N ALA A 223 12.96 33.01 3.11
CA ALA A 223 14.32 32.76 3.60
C ALA A 223 15.26 32.44 2.43
N PRO A 224 16.52 32.91 2.45
CA PRO A 224 17.51 32.46 1.48
C PRO A 224 17.76 30.94 1.59
N ASP A 225 18.12 30.31 0.47
CA ASP A 225 18.43 28.87 0.44
C ASP A 225 19.47 28.47 1.49
N GLY A 226 19.19 27.40 2.23
CA GLY A 226 20.05 26.86 3.28
C GLY A 226 20.03 27.67 4.59
N GLN A 227 19.22 28.72 4.70
CA GLN A 227 19.06 29.52 5.93
C GLN A 227 17.81 29.15 6.73
N GLY A 228 17.13 28.06 6.36
CA GLY A 228 15.95 27.56 7.05
C GLY A 228 14.65 27.86 6.29
N PRO A 229 13.50 27.54 6.88
CA PRO A 229 12.22 27.63 6.21
C PRO A 229 11.80 29.09 6.02
N SER A 230 11.17 29.37 4.87
CA SER A 230 10.38 30.58 4.70
C SER A 230 9.20 30.57 5.68
N LEU A 231 8.75 31.75 6.09
CA LEU A 231 7.65 31.92 7.04
C LEU A 231 6.42 32.52 6.36
N VAL A 232 5.24 32.12 6.81
CA VAL A 232 3.99 32.80 6.49
C VAL A 232 3.59 33.64 7.69
N GLU A 233 3.57 34.95 7.51
CA GLU A 233 3.10 35.91 8.49
C GLU A 233 1.61 36.18 8.31
N ILE A 234 0.83 35.85 9.34
CA ILE A 234 -0.63 35.98 9.39
C ILE A 234 -0.97 37.11 10.37
N ARG A 235 -1.51 38.21 9.85
CA ARG A 235 -1.95 39.35 10.65
C ARG A 235 -3.46 39.35 10.77
N SER A 236 -3.96 39.22 11.99
CA SER A 236 -5.39 39.20 12.29
C SER A 236 -5.74 40.01 13.53
N SER A 237 -7.03 40.07 13.87
CA SER A 237 -7.51 40.64 15.14
C SER A 237 -6.94 39.93 16.38
N ALA A 238 -6.45 38.70 16.24
CA ALA A 238 -5.76 37.97 17.32
C ALA A 238 -4.26 38.30 17.43
N GLY A 239 -3.74 39.23 16.61
CA GLY A 239 -2.33 39.61 16.54
C GLY A 239 -1.60 39.01 15.33
N LEU A 240 -0.27 39.12 15.35
CA LEU A 240 0.63 38.53 14.36
C LEU A 240 0.97 37.09 14.78
N ARG A 241 0.86 36.16 13.85
CA ARG A 241 1.40 34.80 13.99
C ARG A 241 2.27 34.47 12.80
N ALA A 242 3.34 33.72 13.04
CA ALA A 242 4.21 33.20 11.99
C ALA A 242 4.26 31.68 12.10
N VAL A 243 4.12 31.01 10.96
CA VAL A 243 4.33 29.56 10.82
C VAL A 243 5.23 29.32 9.62
N ASP A 244 5.98 28.23 9.58
CA ASP A 244 6.74 27.87 8.38
C ASP A 244 5.80 27.51 7.20
N THR A 245 6.31 27.61 5.96
CA THR A 245 5.53 27.33 4.76
C THR A 245 5.03 25.88 4.68
N TRP A 246 5.71 24.92 5.31
CA TRP A 246 5.26 23.53 5.38
C TRP A 246 4.02 23.38 6.27
N THR A 247 4.03 24.02 7.44
CA THR A 247 2.89 24.08 8.37
C THR A 247 1.69 24.78 7.72
N PHE A 248 1.93 25.90 7.01
CA PHE A 248 0.87 26.58 6.27
C PHE A 248 0.30 25.69 5.16
N ARG A 249 1.15 25.10 4.31
CA ARG A 249 0.73 24.16 3.27
C ARG A 249 -0.13 23.02 3.82
N THR A 250 0.32 22.38 4.89
CA THR A 250 -0.39 21.25 5.53
C THR A 250 -1.73 21.71 6.09
N THR A 251 -1.78 22.91 6.68
CA THR A 251 -3.01 23.55 7.14
C THR A 251 -4.01 23.75 6.01
N MET A 252 -3.59 24.39 4.92
CA MET A 252 -4.45 24.67 3.76
C MET A 252 -4.98 23.37 3.14
N ASN A 253 -4.11 22.39 2.88
CA ASN A 253 -4.49 21.09 2.32
C ASN A 253 -5.48 20.32 3.21
N ARG A 254 -5.43 20.50 4.53
CA ARG A 254 -6.35 19.85 5.45
C ARG A 254 -7.71 20.53 5.53
N TRP A 255 -7.73 21.85 5.62
CA TRP A 255 -8.92 22.60 6.02
C TRP A 255 -9.69 23.18 4.84
N ALA A 256 -9.02 23.58 3.75
CA ALA A 256 -9.67 24.17 2.60
C ALA A 256 -10.63 23.18 1.93
N GLU A 257 -10.19 21.96 1.63
CA GLU A 257 -11.03 20.91 1.04
C GLU A 257 -12.17 20.50 1.97
N ARG A 258 -11.95 20.51 3.28
CA ARG A 258 -12.96 20.15 4.27
C ARG A 258 -14.07 21.20 4.38
N LEU A 259 -13.72 22.48 4.32
CA LEU A 259 -14.66 23.59 4.48
C LEU A 259 -15.33 23.98 3.16
N PHE A 260 -14.60 23.86 2.05
CA PHE A 260 -15.01 24.29 0.72
C PHE A 260 -14.66 23.23 -0.34
N PRO A 261 -15.25 22.02 -0.26
CA PRO A 261 -14.93 20.89 -1.16
C PRO A 261 -15.28 21.16 -2.64
N ASP A 262 -16.22 22.08 -2.89
CA ASP A 262 -16.60 22.47 -4.26
C ASP A 262 -15.58 23.44 -4.88
N ASP A 263 -14.79 24.13 -4.07
CA ASP A 263 -13.82 25.13 -4.54
C ASP A 263 -12.40 24.53 -4.59
N TYR A 264 -12.03 23.69 -3.62
CA TYR A 264 -10.67 23.16 -3.51
C TYR A 264 -10.55 21.63 -3.64
N PRO A 265 -9.45 21.11 -4.21
CA PRO A 265 -8.33 21.86 -4.83
C PRO A 265 -8.76 22.71 -6.02
N ALA A 266 -8.13 23.86 -6.21
CA ALA A 266 -8.53 24.82 -7.24
C ALA A 266 -8.45 24.22 -8.65
N LEU A 267 -9.23 24.79 -9.58
CA LEU A 267 -9.17 24.40 -10.99
C LEU A 267 -7.96 25.04 -11.68
N ARG A 268 -7.30 24.24 -12.51
CA ARG A 268 -6.33 24.70 -13.50
C ARG A 268 -7.04 25.33 -14.69
N SER A 269 -6.30 26.10 -15.49
CA SER A 269 -6.74 26.60 -16.81
C SER A 269 -7.27 25.48 -17.73
N SER A 270 -6.73 24.27 -17.61
CA SER A 270 -7.20 23.07 -18.33
C SER A 270 -8.58 22.53 -17.90
N GLY A 271 -9.20 23.10 -16.86
CA GLY A 271 -10.47 22.63 -16.27
C GLY A 271 -10.35 21.41 -15.34
N ARG A 272 -9.14 20.88 -15.14
CA ARG A 272 -8.86 19.84 -14.12
C ARG A 272 -8.48 20.48 -12.79
N ARG A 273 -8.84 19.87 -11.67
CA ARG A 273 -8.35 20.29 -10.35
C ARG A 273 -6.85 20.04 -10.21
N TYR A 274 -6.18 20.87 -9.42
CA TYR A 274 -4.86 20.56 -8.88
C TYR A 274 -4.90 19.31 -7.99
N PRO A 275 -3.76 18.63 -7.76
CA PRO A 275 -3.72 17.42 -6.94
C PRO A 275 -3.95 17.69 -5.44
N GLN A 276 -3.77 18.93 -4.99
CA GLN A 276 -3.99 19.40 -3.62
C GLN A 276 -4.08 20.94 -3.64
N VAL A 277 -4.48 21.57 -2.52
CA VAL A 277 -4.65 23.04 -2.42
C VAL A 277 -3.32 23.77 -2.62
N VAL A 278 -2.35 23.57 -1.74
CA VAL A 278 -1.00 24.17 -1.83
C VAL A 278 -0.02 23.07 -2.22
N LEU A 279 0.54 23.15 -3.43
CA LEU A 279 1.27 22.02 -4.05
C LEU A 279 2.67 21.80 -3.45
N SER A 280 3.33 22.86 -3.01
CA SER A 280 4.71 22.84 -2.51
C SER A 280 4.93 23.85 -1.37
N PRO A 281 6.05 23.79 -0.62
CA PRO A 281 6.41 24.80 0.38
C PRO A 281 7.06 26.06 -0.22
N THR A 282 7.08 26.20 -1.55
CA THR A 282 7.65 27.35 -2.27
C THR A 282 6.52 28.08 -2.98
N PHE A 283 6.00 29.12 -2.34
CA PHE A 283 4.93 29.97 -2.84
C PHE A 283 5.05 31.37 -2.26
N GLU A 284 4.36 32.31 -2.89
CA GLU A 284 4.14 33.67 -2.43
C GLU A 284 2.62 33.89 -2.29
N ILE A 285 2.24 34.85 -1.46
CA ILE A 285 0.85 35.23 -1.25
C ILE A 285 0.75 36.74 -1.41
N GLU A 286 -0.08 37.17 -2.35
CA GLU A 286 -0.38 38.58 -2.59
C GLU A 286 -1.84 38.87 -2.26
N ARG A 287 -2.08 39.97 -1.52
CA ARG A 287 -3.42 40.44 -1.20
C ARG A 287 -3.91 41.37 -2.30
N GLU A 288 -4.89 40.94 -3.07
CA GLU A 288 -5.42 41.68 -4.21
C GLU A 288 -6.83 42.22 -3.95
N LEU A 289 -7.11 43.38 -4.55
CA LEU A 289 -8.45 43.95 -4.65
C LEU A 289 -9.01 43.57 -6.02
N VAL A 290 -10.04 42.72 -6.04
CA VAL A 290 -10.56 42.15 -7.28
C VAL A 290 -11.74 42.96 -7.80
N THR A 291 -11.70 43.26 -9.10
CA THR A 291 -12.77 43.90 -9.86
C THR A 291 -13.25 42.96 -10.96
N GLU A 292 -14.53 42.63 -10.96
CA GLU A 292 -15.11 41.73 -11.95
C GLU A 292 -14.90 42.21 -13.40
N PRO A 293 -14.67 41.29 -14.37
CA PRO A 293 -14.53 41.65 -15.78
C PRO A 293 -15.72 42.47 -16.28
N GLY A 294 -15.46 43.67 -16.81
CA GLY A 294 -16.49 44.59 -17.29
C GLY A 294 -16.97 45.63 -16.27
N ALA A 295 -16.45 45.61 -15.03
CA ALA A 295 -16.75 46.58 -13.99
C ALA A 295 -15.63 47.63 -13.79
N PHE A 296 -14.91 48.01 -14.85
CA PHE A 296 -13.70 48.84 -14.80
C PHE A 296 -13.87 50.23 -14.16
N ASP A 297 -15.09 50.78 -14.11
CA ASP A 297 -15.41 52.06 -13.46
C ASP A 297 -15.99 51.90 -12.04
N MET A 298 -16.05 50.68 -11.51
CA MET A 298 -16.54 50.38 -10.16
C MET A 298 -15.38 50.21 -9.17
N PRO A 299 -15.57 50.56 -7.88
CA PRO A 299 -14.61 50.18 -6.85
C PRO A 299 -14.46 48.64 -6.80
N PRO A 300 -13.31 48.11 -6.34
CA PRO A 300 -13.12 46.68 -6.15
C PRO A 300 -14.25 46.06 -5.34
N GLN A 301 -14.72 44.90 -5.78
CA GLN A 301 -15.93 44.28 -5.24
C GLN A 301 -15.62 43.39 -4.05
N HIS A 302 -14.45 42.75 -4.05
CA HIS A 302 -13.99 41.88 -2.96
C HIS A 302 -12.46 41.83 -2.87
N VAL A 303 -11.98 41.20 -1.80
CA VAL A 303 -10.55 40.99 -1.54
C VAL A 303 -10.25 39.50 -1.67
N GLU A 304 -9.14 39.18 -2.34
CA GLU A 304 -8.62 37.82 -2.43
C GLU A 304 -7.14 37.78 -2.03
N PHE A 305 -6.70 36.59 -1.64
CA PHE A 305 -5.29 36.26 -1.51
C PHE A 305 -4.90 35.37 -2.69
N VAL A 306 -4.12 35.90 -3.62
CA VAL A 306 -3.59 35.14 -4.74
C VAL A 306 -2.37 34.38 -4.25
N ILE A 307 -2.41 33.07 -4.34
CA ILE A 307 -1.28 32.21 -4.03
C ILE A 307 -0.65 31.79 -5.35
N THR A 308 0.62 32.10 -5.52
CA THR A 308 1.43 31.67 -6.67
C THR A 308 2.60 30.85 -6.17
N GLY A 309 2.80 29.66 -6.71
CA GLY A 309 3.89 28.79 -6.27
C GLY A 309 4.44 27.92 -7.36
N ASN A 310 5.53 27.23 -7.00
CA ASN A 310 6.36 26.48 -7.94
C ASN A 310 6.49 25.02 -7.50
N GLY A 311 6.42 24.11 -8.46
CA GLY A 311 6.59 22.68 -8.25
C GLY A 311 5.46 21.99 -7.47
N TRP A 312 5.62 20.68 -7.30
CA TRP A 312 4.72 19.81 -6.55
C TRP A 312 5.50 18.76 -5.77
N GLY A 313 5.29 18.74 -4.45
CA GLY A 313 6.01 17.89 -3.50
C GLY A 313 6.75 18.70 -2.44
N HIS A 314 7.82 18.14 -1.88
CA HIS A 314 8.68 18.82 -0.91
C HIS A 314 9.92 19.47 -1.56
N LEU A 315 10.21 19.17 -2.83
CA LEU A 315 11.22 19.83 -3.68
C LEU A 315 12.68 19.54 -3.28
N VAL A 316 12.93 18.57 -2.41
CA VAL A 316 14.28 18.23 -1.91
C VAL A 316 14.77 16.98 -2.63
N GLY A 317 16.03 16.95 -3.07
CA GLY A 317 16.63 15.81 -3.76
C GLY A 317 16.12 15.68 -5.20
N LEU A 318 15.76 14.46 -5.62
CA LEU A 318 15.48 14.18 -7.03
C LEU A 318 14.13 14.75 -7.49
N SER A 319 14.14 15.59 -8.53
CA SER A 319 12.93 15.95 -9.30
C SER A 319 12.60 14.82 -10.26
N GLN A 320 11.40 14.24 -10.18
CA GLN A 320 10.97 13.17 -11.08
C GLN A 320 10.89 13.66 -12.54
N PHE A 321 10.24 14.80 -12.78
CA PHE A 321 10.20 15.40 -14.12
C PHE A 321 11.57 15.87 -14.60
N GLY A 322 12.41 16.39 -13.70
CA GLY A 322 13.76 16.79 -14.07
C GLY A 322 14.67 15.60 -14.37
N ALA A 323 14.52 14.47 -13.68
CA ALA A 323 15.18 13.20 -14.01
C ALA A 323 14.75 12.68 -15.39
N LYS A 324 13.45 12.78 -15.72
CA LYS A 324 12.95 12.47 -17.07
C LYS A 324 13.63 13.35 -18.11
N ALA A 325 13.63 14.68 -17.92
CA ALA A 325 14.22 15.62 -18.88
C ALA A 325 15.72 15.40 -19.08
N ARG A 326 16.48 15.14 -18.01
CA ARG A 326 17.90 14.76 -18.10
C ARG A 326 18.10 13.46 -18.88
N ALA A 327 17.26 12.46 -18.65
CA ALA A 327 17.31 11.22 -19.42
C ALA A 327 16.96 11.44 -20.91
N ASP A 328 15.98 12.29 -21.22
CA ASP A 328 15.64 12.69 -22.59
C ASP A 328 16.81 13.46 -23.27
N ALA A 329 17.58 14.22 -22.49
CA ALA A 329 18.80 14.89 -22.94
C ALA A 329 20.02 13.96 -23.08
N GLY A 330 19.89 12.68 -22.70
CA GLY A 330 20.91 11.65 -22.87
C GLY A 330 21.78 11.37 -21.64
N ASP A 331 21.46 11.92 -20.47
CA ASP A 331 22.13 11.55 -19.23
C ASP A 331 21.77 10.12 -18.81
N ASP A 332 22.76 9.38 -18.30
CA ASP A 332 22.52 8.09 -17.65
C ASP A 332 22.02 8.27 -16.20
N TYR A 333 21.53 7.18 -15.61
CA TYR A 333 20.97 7.21 -14.25
C TYR A 333 21.98 7.64 -13.18
N GLN A 334 23.28 7.37 -13.36
CA GLN A 334 24.32 7.76 -12.42
C GLN A 334 24.55 9.27 -12.46
N GLY A 335 24.61 9.86 -13.65
CA GLY A 335 24.67 11.31 -13.85
C GLY A 335 23.44 12.02 -13.30
N ILE A 336 22.25 11.46 -13.49
CA ILE A 336 21.01 11.98 -12.90
C ILE A 336 21.07 11.97 -11.37
N LEU A 337 21.48 10.85 -10.77
CA LEU A 337 21.60 10.73 -9.32
C LEU A 337 22.66 11.68 -8.76
N SER A 338 23.83 11.76 -9.38
CA SER A 338 24.92 12.64 -8.92
C SER A 338 24.58 14.12 -9.03
N HIS A 339 23.66 14.50 -9.93
CA HIS A 339 23.16 15.87 -10.06
C HIS A 339 22.25 16.24 -8.88
N TYR A 340 21.26 15.39 -8.57
CA TYR A 340 20.26 15.66 -7.53
C TYR A 340 20.73 15.33 -6.10
N TYR A 341 21.65 14.37 -5.98
CA TYR A 341 22.29 13.98 -4.73
C TYR A 341 23.78 14.32 -4.85
N VAL A 342 24.10 15.59 -4.62
CA VAL A 342 25.34 16.22 -5.08
C VAL A 342 26.59 15.41 -4.71
N GLY A 343 27.25 14.89 -5.73
CA GLY A 343 28.51 14.15 -5.61
C GLY A 343 28.38 12.71 -5.12
N LEU A 344 27.16 12.20 -4.92
CA LEU A 344 26.95 10.79 -4.61
C LEU A 344 26.87 9.95 -5.89
N SER A 345 27.30 8.70 -5.81
CA SER A 345 27.17 7.72 -6.87
C SER A 345 26.68 6.39 -6.31
N PRO A 346 25.97 5.57 -7.10
CA PRO A 346 25.46 4.30 -6.63
C PRO A 346 26.58 3.34 -6.21
N VAL A 347 26.36 2.63 -5.12
CA VAL A 347 27.23 1.56 -4.62
C VAL A 347 26.41 0.33 -4.25
N ALA A 348 27.04 -0.84 -4.28
CA ALA A 348 26.41 -2.08 -3.88
C ALA A 348 26.10 -2.08 -2.37
N PHE A 349 24.91 -2.54 -2.00
CA PHE A 349 24.44 -2.68 -0.63
C PHE A 349 23.44 -3.83 -0.51
N GLU A 350 23.57 -4.62 0.56
CA GLU A 350 22.67 -5.73 0.86
C GLU A 350 21.57 -5.26 1.83
N LEU A 351 20.33 -5.32 1.35
CA LEU A 351 19.15 -5.14 2.19
C LEU A 351 18.83 -6.44 2.95
N PRO A 352 18.06 -6.38 4.06
CA PRO A 352 17.57 -7.57 4.74
C PRO A 352 16.74 -8.49 3.84
N ASP A 353 16.65 -9.77 4.19
CA ASP A 353 15.88 -10.76 3.41
C ASP A 353 14.40 -10.40 3.30
N LEU A 354 13.80 -9.87 4.38
CA LEU A 354 12.40 -9.49 4.44
C LEU A 354 12.25 -8.09 5.06
N ILE A 355 11.24 -7.38 4.59
CA ILE A 355 10.74 -6.14 5.19
C ILE A 355 9.25 -6.25 5.43
N THR A 356 8.75 -5.39 6.33
CA THR A 356 7.31 -5.26 6.61
C THR A 356 6.78 -3.91 6.12
N VAL A 357 5.79 -3.95 5.24
CA VAL A 357 5.14 -2.77 4.66
C VAL A 357 3.75 -2.59 5.24
N GLY A 358 3.53 -1.51 5.99
CA GLY A 358 2.21 -1.15 6.51
C GLY A 358 1.29 -0.68 5.38
N LEU A 359 0.31 -1.50 5.03
CA LEU A 359 -0.68 -1.19 4.00
C LEU A 359 -1.81 -0.31 4.56
N GLY A 360 -2.21 -0.53 5.81
CA GLY A 360 -3.24 0.23 6.51
C GLY A 360 -3.24 -0.07 8.01
N TRP A 361 -3.71 0.87 8.82
CA TRP A 361 -3.68 0.78 10.29
C TRP A 361 -4.83 1.54 10.93
N ASN A 362 -5.15 1.20 12.18
CA ASN A 362 -6.32 1.69 12.91
C ASN A 362 -7.64 1.43 12.14
N LEU A 363 -7.75 0.25 11.53
CA LEU A 363 -8.90 -0.15 10.73
C LEU A 363 -9.92 -0.90 11.59
N ASP A 364 -11.20 -0.62 11.39
CA ASP A 364 -12.26 -1.40 12.04
C ASP A 364 -12.49 -2.76 11.38
N ARG A 365 -12.19 -2.85 10.07
CA ARG A 365 -12.43 -4.03 9.25
C ARG A 365 -11.41 -4.15 8.12
N VAL A 366 -11.04 -5.38 7.81
CA VAL A 366 -10.22 -5.77 6.66
C VAL A 366 -10.97 -6.84 5.87
N GLU A 367 -11.03 -6.68 4.55
CA GLU A 367 -11.48 -7.71 3.64
C GLU A 367 -10.37 -8.02 2.64
N LEU A 368 -9.98 -9.29 2.55
CA LEU A 368 -8.98 -9.77 1.60
C LEU A 368 -9.64 -10.72 0.61
N ASP A 369 -9.38 -10.52 -0.67
CA ASP A 369 -9.69 -11.50 -1.70
C ASP A 369 -8.44 -12.33 -1.95
N THR A 370 -8.51 -13.65 -1.75
CA THR A 370 -7.33 -14.51 -1.82
C THR A 370 -7.52 -15.65 -2.81
N GLY A 371 -6.50 -15.86 -3.63
CA GLY A 371 -6.26 -17.17 -4.22
C GLY A 371 -5.82 -18.18 -3.15
N PRO A 372 -5.21 -19.31 -3.53
CA PRO A 372 -4.82 -20.32 -2.55
C PRO A 372 -3.77 -19.76 -1.59
N VAL A 373 -4.10 -19.74 -0.29
CA VAL A 373 -3.21 -19.28 0.78
C VAL A 373 -3.03 -20.33 1.87
N ASP A 374 -1.84 -20.32 2.45
CA ASP A 374 -1.57 -20.94 3.74
C ASP A 374 -1.85 -19.95 4.86
N VAL A 375 -2.63 -20.40 5.85
CA VAL A 375 -3.15 -19.55 6.91
C VAL A 375 -2.49 -19.94 8.23
N TYR A 376 -1.87 -18.96 8.87
CA TYR A 376 -1.22 -19.11 10.16
C TYR A 376 -2.01 -18.32 11.21
N ILE A 377 -2.24 -18.93 12.36
CA ILE A 377 -2.89 -18.31 13.51
C ILE A 377 -1.85 -18.28 14.64
N ASP A 378 -1.54 -17.09 15.13
CA ASP A 378 -0.56 -16.87 16.19
C ASP A 378 0.79 -17.59 15.91
N GLY A 379 1.24 -17.53 14.65
CA GLY A 379 2.50 -18.11 14.16
C GLY A 379 2.46 -19.61 13.86
N LYS A 380 1.33 -20.29 13.97
CA LYS A 380 1.19 -21.73 13.67
C LYS A 380 0.34 -21.95 12.43
N LEU A 381 0.80 -22.80 11.51
CA LEU A 381 0.02 -23.19 10.35
C LEU A 381 -1.30 -23.84 10.81
N ALA A 382 -2.41 -23.22 10.45
CA ALA A 382 -3.76 -23.67 10.78
C ALA A 382 -4.37 -24.48 9.63
N VAL A 383 -4.24 -23.98 8.39
CA VAL A 383 -4.78 -24.61 7.19
C VAL A 383 -3.99 -24.17 5.95
N SER A 384 -3.93 -25.02 4.93
CA SER A 384 -3.18 -24.80 3.70
C SER A 384 -4.08 -24.86 2.46
N GLY A 385 -3.79 -24.01 1.47
CA GLY A 385 -4.49 -23.95 0.20
C GLY A 385 -5.97 -23.63 0.33
N VAL A 386 -6.31 -22.66 1.17
CA VAL A 386 -7.68 -22.11 1.27
C VAL A 386 -7.81 -20.95 0.32
N GLU A 387 -8.92 -20.90 -0.40
CA GLU A 387 -9.25 -19.83 -1.32
C GLU A 387 -10.49 -19.08 -0.82
N GLY A 388 -10.60 -17.82 -1.23
CA GLY A 388 -11.82 -17.03 -1.08
C GLY A 388 -11.66 -15.81 -0.19
N PRO A 389 -12.77 -15.08 0.02
CA PRO A 389 -12.73 -13.83 0.74
C PRO A 389 -12.56 -14.08 2.25
N TRP A 390 -11.64 -13.34 2.85
CA TRP A 390 -11.45 -13.30 4.29
C TRP A 390 -11.97 -12.00 4.83
N ARG A 391 -12.80 -12.07 5.88
CA ARG A 391 -13.26 -10.88 6.60
C ARG A 391 -12.68 -10.89 8.00
N MET A 392 -12.15 -9.74 8.41
CA MET A 392 -11.56 -9.55 9.73
C MET A 392 -12.09 -8.24 10.33
N GLU A 393 -12.44 -8.27 11.61
CA GLU A 393 -12.99 -7.13 12.33
C GLU A 393 -12.20 -6.89 13.63
N SER A 394 -12.01 -5.63 14.01
CA SER A 394 -11.40 -5.28 15.28
C SER A 394 -12.37 -5.58 16.42
N ILE A 395 -11.92 -6.32 17.43
CA ILE A 395 -12.69 -6.58 18.66
C ILE A 395 -11.81 -6.34 19.90
N GLY A 396 -11.72 -5.08 20.32
CA GLY A 396 -10.70 -4.67 21.27
C GLY A 396 -9.32 -4.85 20.65
N GLU A 397 -8.37 -5.38 21.41
CA GLU A 397 -6.99 -5.68 20.95
C GLU A 397 -6.87 -7.10 20.37
N ARG A 398 -7.87 -7.54 19.60
CA ARG A 398 -7.91 -8.84 18.92
C ARG A 398 -8.54 -8.72 17.54
N VAL A 399 -8.24 -9.70 16.69
CA VAL A 399 -8.86 -9.90 15.38
C VAL A 399 -10.00 -10.90 15.52
N LYS A 400 -11.22 -10.52 15.14
CA LYS A 400 -12.31 -11.46 14.86
C LYS A 400 -12.23 -11.85 13.39
N VAL A 401 -12.03 -13.13 13.11
CA VAL A 401 -11.87 -13.67 11.76
C VAL A 401 -13.16 -14.39 11.36
N SER A 402 -13.72 -13.98 10.23
CA SER A 402 -14.80 -14.64 9.51
C SER A 402 -14.21 -15.22 8.22
N PRO A 403 -13.85 -16.50 8.22
CA PRO A 403 -13.18 -17.14 7.09
C PRO A 403 -14.15 -17.42 5.92
N PRO A 404 -13.64 -17.77 4.73
CA PRO A 404 -14.48 -18.10 3.58
C PRO A 404 -15.34 -19.36 3.83
N PRO A 405 -16.47 -19.53 3.14
CA PRO A 405 -17.29 -20.74 3.22
C PRO A 405 -16.48 -22.00 2.93
N GLY A 406 -16.63 -23.03 3.77
CA GLY A 406 -15.88 -24.28 3.64
C GLY A 406 -14.48 -24.25 4.27
N TRP A 407 -14.16 -23.22 5.05
CA TRP A 407 -12.95 -23.15 5.88
C TRP A 407 -12.93 -24.14 7.06
N ASP A 408 -14.08 -24.70 7.44
CA ASP A 408 -14.25 -25.56 8.63
C ASP A 408 -13.04 -26.46 8.91
N VAL A 409 -12.31 -26.10 9.96
CA VAL A 409 -11.23 -26.90 10.53
C VAL A 409 -11.85 -28.21 11.01
N PRO A 410 -11.38 -29.40 10.58
CA PRO A 410 -11.96 -30.66 11.04
C PRO A 410 -11.88 -30.78 12.57
N LYS A 411 -13.01 -30.62 13.25
CA LYS A 411 -13.16 -30.84 14.69
C LYS A 411 -13.04 -32.34 14.94
N THR A 412 -11.88 -32.80 15.42
CA THR A 412 -11.58 -34.17 15.88
C THR A 412 -11.83 -35.28 14.86
N LEU A 413 -10.77 -36.00 14.47
CA LEU A 413 -10.84 -37.15 13.57
C LEU A 413 -11.40 -38.41 14.25
N ALA A 414 -12.57 -38.30 14.87
CA ALA A 414 -13.38 -39.44 15.28
C ALA A 414 -14.26 -39.95 14.13
N ASP A 415 -14.51 -39.13 13.11
CA ASP A 415 -15.32 -39.46 11.94
C ASP A 415 -14.66 -38.91 10.67
N ALA A 416 -13.82 -39.73 10.03
CA ALA A 416 -13.25 -39.38 8.74
C ALA A 416 -14.35 -39.33 7.65
N SER A 417 -14.81 -38.14 7.29
CA SER A 417 -15.60 -37.94 6.06
C SER A 417 -14.63 -37.62 4.92
N ILE A 418 -14.33 -38.64 4.11
CA ILE A 418 -13.54 -38.46 2.91
C ILE A 418 -14.46 -37.94 1.82
N ALA A 419 -14.38 -36.63 1.57
CA ALA A 419 -15.03 -36.01 0.43
C ALA A 419 -14.19 -36.30 -0.82
N VAL A 420 -14.71 -37.18 -1.68
CA VAL A 420 -14.11 -37.41 -2.98
C VAL A 420 -14.86 -36.58 -4.01
N LYS A 421 -14.18 -35.59 -4.58
CA LYS A 421 -14.71 -34.76 -5.67
C LYS A 421 -14.25 -35.32 -7.01
N ALA A 422 -15.17 -35.45 -7.96
CA ALA A 422 -14.84 -35.69 -9.35
C ALA A 422 -14.58 -34.33 -10.04
N GLY A 423 -13.32 -34.05 -10.36
CA GLY A 423 -12.97 -33.02 -11.33
C GLY A 423 -12.95 -33.60 -12.75
N ALA A 424 -12.82 -32.75 -13.76
CA ALA A 424 -12.88 -33.15 -15.18
C ALA A 424 -11.92 -34.30 -15.57
N GLU A 425 -10.82 -34.54 -14.83
CA GLU A 425 -9.80 -35.58 -15.11
C GLU A 425 -9.10 -36.20 -13.88
N LEU A 426 -9.51 -35.86 -12.65
CA LEU A 426 -8.80 -36.23 -11.42
C LEU A 426 -9.76 -36.71 -10.31
N VAL A 427 -9.33 -37.73 -9.58
CA VAL A 427 -9.90 -38.14 -8.29
C VAL A 427 -8.97 -37.65 -7.19
N SER A 428 -9.49 -36.83 -6.27
CA SER A 428 -8.75 -36.36 -5.11
C SER A 428 -9.28 -36.99 -3.82
N VAL A 429 -8.40 -37.53 -3.00
CA VAL A 429 -8.69 -37.90 -1.62
C VAL A 429 -8.13 -36.82 -0.71
N ALA A 430 -9.01 -36.11 -0.02
CA ALA A 430 -8.63 -35.16 1.01
C ALA A 430 -9.00 -35.73 2.38
N GLY A 431 -8.10 -35.56 3.35
CA GLY A 431 -8.32 -36.00 4.72
C GLY A 431 -7.29 -35.39 5.67
N PHE A 432 -7.33 -35.82 6.92
CA PHE A 432 -6.39 -35.41 7.96
C PHE A 432 -5.89 -36.66 8.69
N VAL A 433 -4.60 -36.67 9.04
CA VAL A 433 -3.96 -37.80 9.72
C VAL A 433 -3.52 -37.33 11.09
N ALA A 434 -4.00 -38.02 12.13
CA ALA A 434 -3.82 -37.61 13.51
C ALA A 434 -2.38 -37.77 14.03
N GLU A 435 -1.63 -38.72 13.46
CA GLU A 435 -0.25 -39.07 13.79
C GLU A 435 0.48 -39.57 12.53
N PRO A 436 1.82 -39.68 12.51
CA PRO A 436 2.53 -40.30 11.39
C PRO A 436 1.91 -41.67 11.07
N ALA A 437 1.60 -41.95 9.79
CA ALA A 437 0.88 -43.16 9.42
C ALA A 437 1.23 -43.62 8.01
N GLU A 438 1.18 -44.93 7.78
CA GLU A 438 1.22 -45.50 6.44
C GLU A 438 -0.21 -45.72 5.93
N ALA A 439 -0.52 -45.16 4.77
CA ALA A 439 -1.77 -45.39 4.07
C ALA A 439 -1.55 -46.29 2.85
N ARG A 440 -2.46 -47.25 2.67
CA ARG A 440 -2.65 -47.95 1.40
C ARG A 440 -4.05 -47.63 0.88
N ILE A 441 -4.12 -47.01 -0.28
CA ILE A 441 -5.37 -46.65 -0.94
C ILE A 441 -5.51 -47.50 -2.19
N VAL A 442 -6.70 -48.08 -2.38
CA VAL A 442 -7.05 -48.93 -3.52
C VAL A 442 -8.30 -48.40 -4.17
N VAL A 443 -8.23 -48.14 -5.48
CA VAL A 443 -9.36 -47.70 -6.28
C VAL A 443 -9.85 -48.87 -7.12
N TYR A 444 -11.15 -49.14 -7.06
CA TYR A 444 -11.84 -50.20 -7.78
C TYR A 444 -12.79 -49.62 -8.83
N ARG A 445 -12.94 -50.34 -9.95
CA ARG A 445 -14.03 -50.18 -10.92
C ARG A 445 -14.75 -51.52 -11.03
N GLY A 446 -15.98 -51.58 -10.52
CA GLY A 446 -16.60 -52.87 -10.19
C GLY A 446 -15.71 -53.65 -9.20
N ASP A 447 -15.34 -54.88 -9.56
CA ASP A 447 -14.44 -55.73 -8.76
C ASP A 447 -12.96 -55.62 -9.16
N ARG A 448 -12.61 -54.85 -10.20
CA ARG A 448 -11.23 -54.73 -10.68
C ARG A 448 -10.52 -53.57 -10.00
N ILE A 449 -9.31 -53.80 -9.50
CA ILE A 449 -8.42 -52.74 -9.00
C ILE A 449 -7.87 -51.97 -10.20
N VAL A 450 -8.07 -50.66 -10.21
CA VAL A 450 -7.58 -49.76 -11.28
C VAL A 450 -6.42 -48.86 -10.82
N ALA A 451 -6.26 -48.66 -9.52
CA ALA A 451 -5.10 -47.97 -8.95
C ALA A 451 -4.80 -48.46 -7.51
N VAL A 452 -3.51 -48.48 -7.14
CA VAL A 452 -3.05 -48.72 -5.77
C VAL A 452 -1.98 -47.71 -5.44
N THR A 453 -2.12 -47.02 -4.31
CA THR A 453 -1.10 -46.09 -3.82
C THR A 453 -0.73 -46.40 -2.40
N ARG A 454 0.57 -46.33 -2.13
CA ARG A 454 1.11 -46.31 -0.79
C ARG A 454 1.62 -44.90 -0.51
N TRP A 455 1.26 -44.39 0.64
CA TRP A 455 1.64 -43.06 1.07
C TRP A 455 2.02 -43.11 2.55
N THR A 456 2.99 -42.30 2.95
CA THR A 456 3.45 -42.22 4.34
C THR A 456 3.35 -40.78 4.79
N ALA A 457 2.56 -40.55 5.85
CA ALA A 457 2.60 -39.31 6.62
C ALA A 457 3.84 -39.37 7.52
N ALA A 458 4.84 -38.53 7.27
CA ALA A 458 5.97 -38.40 8.18
C ALA A 458 5.56 -37.66 9.47
N GLU A 459 4.55 -36.81 9.39
CA GLU A 459 4.04 -35.97 10.47
C GLU A 459 2.51 -35.91 10.42
N ARG A 460 1.89 -35.56 11.54
CA ARG A 460 0.44 -35.31 11.62
C ARG A 460 0.06 -34.12 10.73
N GLY A 461 -1.09 -34.17 10.07
CA GLY A 461 -1.53 -33.03 9.25
C GLY A 461 -2.55 -33.37 8.16
N PRO A 462 -2.97 -32.34 7.40
CA PRO A 462 -3.85 -32.51 6.26
C PRO A 462 -3.13 -33.21 5.12
N VAL A 463 -3.88 -33.99 4.34
CA VAL A 463 -3.35 -34.75 3.22
C VAL A 463 -4.31 -34.60 2.06
N ARG A 464 -3.77 -34.25 0.88
CA ARG A 464 -4.45 -34.37 -0.40
C ARG A 464 -3.64 -35.27 -1.31
N LEU A 465 -4.29 -36.28 -1.85
CA LEU A 465 -3.69 -37.17 -2.83
C LEU A 465 -4.51 -37.10 -4.12
N PHE A 466 -3.82 -37.01 -5.25
CA PHE A 466 -4.42 -36.84 -6.58
C PHE A 466 -4.10 -38.05 -7.46
N TRP A 467 -5.09 -38.51 -8.22
CA TRP A 467 -4.87 -39.53 -9.25
C TRP A 467 -5.61 -39.22 -10.55
N PRO A 468 -4.95 -39.42 -11.70
CA PRO A 468 -5.61 -39.41 -13.00
C PRO A 468 -6.45 -40.68 -13.15
N VAL A 469 -7.74 -40.54 -13.48
CA VAL A 469 -8.61 -41.68 -13.77
C VAL A 469 -9.47 -41.36 -15.00
N ASP A 470 -9.62 -42.31 -15.92
CA ASP A 470 -10.49 -42.13 -17.10
C ASP A 470 -11.99 -42.05 -16.70
N ARG A 471 -12.78 -41.30 -17.47
CA ARG A 471 -14.16 -40.88 -17.16
C ARG A 471 -15.25 -41.97 -17.14
N SER A 472 -14.93 -43.26 -17.23
CA SER A 472 -16.00 -44.27 -17.40
C SER A 472 -16.39 -45.01 -16.10
N GLY A 473 -17.62 -44.80 -15.63
CA GLY A 473 -18.30 -45.63 -14.63
C GLY A 473 -18.10 -45.24 -13.16
N SER A 474 -18.75 -45.98 -12.25
CA SER A 474 -18.60 -45.80 -10.81
C SER A 474 -17.27 -46.35 -10.30
N LEU A 475 -16.65 -45.60 -9.38
CA LEU A 475 -15.40 -45.97 -8.74
C LEU A 475 -15.65 -46.21 -7.25
N ARG A 476 -15.00 -47.21 -6.66
CA ARG A 476 -15.01 -47.43 -5.22
C ARG A 476 -13.61 -47.26 -4.67
N VAL A 477 -13.44 -46.37 -3.71
CA VAL A 477 -12.15 -46.05 -3.08
C VAL A 477 -12.13 -46.65 -1.68
N VAL A 478 -11.15 -47.50 -1.42
CA VAL A 478 -10.92 -48.11 -0.10
C VAL A 478 -9.56 -47.69 0.41
N GLY A 479 -9.47 -47.27 1.66
CA GLY A 479 -8.19 -46.99 2.32
C GLY A 479 -7.99 -47.82 3.57
N GLN A 480 -6.73 -48.17 3.80
CA GLN A 480 -6.22 -48.78 5.03
C GLN A 480 -5.11 -47.89 5.58
N LEU A 481 -5.21 -47.53 6.85
CA LEU A 481 -4.20 -46.79 7.59
C LEU A 481 -3.55 -47.72 8.60
N ARG A 482 -2.23 -47.63 8.76
CA ARG A 482 -1.46 -48.30 9.80
C ARG A 482 -0.63 -47.27 10.57
N TYR A 483 -0.81 -47.26 11.88
CA TYR A 483 -0.12 -46.36 12.79
C TYR A 483 1.11 -47.04 13.42
N PRO A 484 2.07 -46.27 13.98
CA PRO A 484 3.29 -46.80 14.60
C PRO A 484 3.02 -47.69 15.81
N ASP A 485 1.91 -47.46 16.51
CA ASP A 485 1.45 -48.29 17.63
C ASP A 485 0.83 -49.63 17.19
N GLY A 486 0.76 -49.88 15.88
CA GLY A 486 0.23 -51.09 15.28
C GLY A 486 -1.28 -51.08 15.08
N THR A 487 -1.98 -50.01 15.48
CA THR A 487 -3.42 -49.87 15.22
C THR A 487 -3.68 -49.65 13.73
N THR A 488 -4.87 -50.05 13.28
CA THR A 488 -5.27 -49.93 11.88
C THR A 488 -6.65 -49.29 11.74
N GLY A 489 -6.78 -48.36 10.79
CA GLY A 489 -8.05 -47.75 10.40
C GLY A 489 -8.43 -48.12 8.96
N THR A 490 -9.72 -48.10 8.65
CA THR A 490 -10.22 -48.31 7.27
C THR A 490 -11.26 -47.28 6.87
N PHE A 491 -11.33 -47.00 5.58
CA PHE A 491 -12.42 -46.24 4.98
C PHE A 491 -12.85 -46.84 3.65
N ASN A 492 -14.11 -46.61 3.26
CA ASN A 492 -14.67 -47.09 2.00
C ASN A 492 -15.68 -46.05 1.49
N SER A 493 -15.46 -45.55 0.28
CA SER A 493 -16.32 -44.56 -0.36
C SER A 493 -16.63 -44.98 -1.80
N VAL A 494 -17.85 -44.70 -2.27
CA VAL A 494 -18.29 -45.00 -3.65
C VAL A 494 -18.57 -43.69 -4.37
N LEU A 495 -17.95 -43.54 -5.53
CA LEU A 495 -18.11 -42.44 -6.46
C LEU A 495 -18.96 -42.90 -7.63
N SER A 496 -20.16 -42.35 -7.76
CA SER A 496 -20.92 -42.43 -9.00
C SER A 496 -20.61 -41.20 -9.86
N ALA A 497 -20.07 -41.41 -11.06
CA ALA A 497 -20.03 -40.36 -12.06
C ALA A 497 -21.47 -40.05 -12.51
N SER A 498 -21.88 -38.78 -12.44
CA SER A 498 -23.08 -38.26 -13.10
C SER A 498 -22.79 -37.94 -14.55
#